data_AF-A0A7S4BVZ2-F1
#
_entry.id   AF-A0A7S4BVZ2-F1
#
_cell.length_a   1.000
_cell.length_b   1.000
_cell.length_c   1.000
_cell.angle_alpha   90.00
_cell.angle_beta   90.00
_cell.angle_gamma   90.00
#
_symmetry.space_group_name_H-M   'P 1'
#
loop_
_entity.id
_entity.type
_entity.pdbx_description
1 polymer ?
#
loop_
_entity_poly.entity_id
_entity_poly.type
_entity_poly.pdbx_seq_one_letter_code
_entity_poly.pdbx_strand_id
1 'polypeptide(L)'
;CCWNWRECFGAHARPYMHAHAREHLRKRTRVQVSSGAAALTHSRFSRWQVLAFESSGLLTTLTGCRAMGLLTQDGCVVGVNFTRDGDEGAEQHTLRAKHTVLATGGFASDRSPSSLLARHRPDLLSLASSNGDWATGDGVKLGERIGAATVDMERVQVHPTGFVDPASPAAATKFLCGELVRGVGAILLTPDGTRFVNEMQVPK
;
A
#
# COMPACT_ATOMS: atom_id res chain seq x y z
N CYS A 1 -25.30 -18.10 17.03
CA CYS A 1 -25.87 -17.95 15.68
C CYS A 1 -24.83 -18.31 14.64
N CYS A 2 -25.02 -19.44 13.97
CA CYS A 2 -24.21 -19.90 12.85
C CYS A 2 -24.37 -18.95 11.65
N TRP A 3 -23.26 -18.61 10.99
CA TRP A 3 -23.29 -18.16 9.60
C TRP A 3 -22.17 -18.86 8.81
N ASN A 4 -22.59 -19.42 7.68
CA ASN A 4 -21.90 -20.39 6.83
C ASN A 4 -21.06 -19.66 5.77
N TRP A 5 -19.77 -19.97 5.65
CA TRP A 5 -18.79 -19.31 4.78
C TRP A 5 -18.70 -19.99 3.39
N ARG A 6 -19.83 -20.38 2.79
CA ARG A 6 -19.86 -21.25 1.60
C ARG A 6 -20.19 -20.59 0.26
N GLU A 7 -20.25 -19.26 0.14
CA GLU A 7 -20.69 -18.63 -1.12
C GLU A 7 -19.73 -17.62 -1.78
N CYS A 8 -18.43 -17.58 -1.46
CA CYS A 8 -17.52 -16.64 -2.15
C CYS A 8 -16.32 -17.24 -2.88
N PHE A 9 -16.07 -18.55 -2.85
CA PHE A 9 -14.96 -19.12 -3.61
C PHE A 9 -15.36 -20.45 -4.25
N GLY A 10 -15.32 -20.47 -5.59
CA GLY A 10 -15.50 -21.67 -6.40
C GLY A 10 -14.57 -22.79 -5.95
N ALA A 11 -15.11 -24.00 -5.97
CA ALA A 11 -14.46 -25.19 -5.47
C ALA A 11 -13.11 -25.43 -6.18
N HIS A 12 -12.01 -25.37 -5.42
CA HIS A 12 -10.83 -26.25 -5.41
C HIS A 12 -9.61 -25.50 -4.86
N ALA A 13 -9.65 -25.13 -3.58
CA ALA A 13 -8.47 -24.80 -2.80
C ALA A 13 -8.59 -25.53 -1.45
N ARG A 14 -7.69 -26.50 -1.20
CA ARG A 14 -7.51 -27.08 0.13
C ARG A 14 -6.37 -26.31 0.81
N PRO A 15 -6.64 -25.38 1.74
CA PRO A 15 -5.60 -24.84 2.59
C PRO A 15 -5.23 -25.91 3.64
N TYR A 16 -4.04 -26.50 3.52
CA TYR A 16 -3.45 -27.25 4.63
C TYR A 16 -2.78 -26.25 5.56
N MET A 17 -3.50 -25.84 6.61
CA MET A 17 -2.95 -25.15 7.77
C MET A 17 -3.38 -25.94 9.01
N HIS A 18 -2.47 -26.73 9.58
CA HIS A 18 -2.72 -27.47 10.81
C HIS A 18 -2.57 -26.52 12.01
N ALA A 19 -3.70 -26.01 12.52
CA ALA A 19 -3.74 -25.34 13.81
C ALA A 19 -4.05 -26.38 14.91
N HIS A 20 -3.03 -26.84 15.64
CA HIS A 20 -3.25 -27.59 16.88
C HIS A 20 -3.55 -26.61 18.03
N ALA A 21 -4.83 -26.37 18.28
CA ALA A 21 -5.26 -25.69 19.49
C ALA A 21 -5.17 -26.66 20.67
N ARG A 22 -4.16 -26.53 21.53
CA ARG A 22 -4.19 -27.15 22.86
C ARG A 22 -5.13 -26.35 23.76
N GLU A 23 -6.07 -27.06 24.33
CA GLU A 23 -7.18 -26.57 25.14
C GLU A 23 -6.70 -26.07 26.50
N HIS A 24 -6.55 -24.75 26.64
CA HIS A 24 -6.62 -24.07 27.93
C HIS A 24 -7.61 -22.91 27.84
N LEU A 25 -8.87 -23.21 28.21
CA LEU A 25 -9.93 -22.24 28.42
C LEU A 25 -9.59 -21.33 29.62
N ARG A 26 -9.44 -20.02 29.37
CA ARG A 26 -10.22 -18.96 30.07
C ARG A 26 -9.89 -17.59 29.45
N LYS A 27 -10.97 -16.85 29.16
CA LYS A 27 -11.07 -15.56 28.42
C LYS A 27 -11.15 -15.75 26.89
N ARG A 28 -12.37 -15.97 26.41
CA ARG A 28 -12.74 -15.74 24.99
C ARG A 28 -12.61 -14.25 24.69
N THR A 29 -11.40 -13.78 24.41
CA THR A 29 -11.24 -12.54 23.66
C THR A 29 -11.58 -12.91 22.22
N ARG A 30 -12.69 -12.39 21.69
CA ARG A 30 -12.93 -12.40 20.23
C ARG A 30 -11.82 -11.56 19.61
N VAL A 31 -10.74 -12.21 19.20
CA VAL A 31 -9.75 -11.58 18.33
C VAL A 31 -10.37 -11.56 16.95
N GLN A 32 -11.04 -10.46 16.64
CA GLN A 32 -11.43 -10.14 15.28
C GLN A 32 -10.14 -9.80 14.55
N VAL A 33 -9.56 -10.76 13.84
CA VAL A 33 -8.38 -10.55 12.99
C VAL A 33 -8.83 -9.67 11.82
N SER A 34 -8.77 -8.35 11.99
CA SER A 34 -9.18 -7.36 10.99
C SER A 34 -7.96 -6.71 10.33
N SER A 35 -7.00 -7.48 9.83
CA SER A 35 -5.94 -6.87 9.02
C SER A 35 -6.50 -6.31 7.70
N GLY A 36 -7.51 -6.97 7.11
CA GLY A 36 -8.25 -6.44 5.95
C GLY A 36 -9.39 -5.48 6.31
N ALA A 37 -10.09 -5.74 7.42
CA ALA A 37 -11.23 -4.90 7.82
C ALA A 37 -10.79 -3.53 8.36
N ALA A 38 -9.63 -3.39 9.00
CA ALA A 38 -9.14 -2.08 9.41
C ALA A 38 -8.83 -1.18 8.20
N ALA A 39 -8.23 -1.74 7.14
CA ALA A 39 -7.97 -1.00 5.89
C ALA A 39 -9.27 -0.61 5.16
N LEU A 40 -10.27 -1.50 5.13
CA LEU A 40 -11.60 -1.23 4.53
C LEU A 40 -12.43 -0.22 5.34
N THR A 41 -12.37 -0.29 6.68
CA THR A 41 -13.05 0.69 7.55
C THR A 41 -12.37 2.05 7.46
N HIS A 42 -11.03 2.09 7.41
CA HIS A 42 -10.29 3.33 7.24
C HIS A 42 -10.56 3.96 5.86
N SER A 43 -10.52 3.19 4.77
CA SER A 43 -10.81 3.73 3.43
C SER A 43 -12.24 4.24 3.29
N ARG A 44 -13.22 3.55 3.90
CA ARG A 44 -14.61 4.02 3.94
C ARG A 44 -14.77 5.29 4.76
N PHE A 45 -14.09 5.39 5.90
CA PHE A 45 -14.13 6.58 6.75
C PHE A 45 -13.45 7.78 6.09
N SER A 46 -12.26 7.59 5.50
CA SER A 46 -11.57 8.64 4.74
C SER A 46 -12.39 9.09 3.54
N ARG A 47 -13.02 8.16 2.82
CA ARG A 47 -13.94 8.53 1.72
C ARG A 47 -15.14 9.32 2.23
N TRP A 48 -15.72 8.94 3.37
CA TRP A 48 -16.83 9.70 3.97
C TRP A 48 -16.41 11.12 4.34
N GLN A 49 -15.22 11.30 4.91
CA GLN A 49 -14.70 12.65 5.20
C GLN A 49 -14.50 13.47 3.93
N VAL A 50 -13.90 12.89 2.89
CA VAL A 50 -13.74 13.57 1.60
C VAL A 50 -15.09 14.01 1.05
N LEU A 51 -16.10 13.12 1.03
CA LEU A 51 -17.45 13.45 0.59
C LEU A 51 -18.10 14.55 1.45
N ALA A 52 -17.85 14.56 2.76
CA ALA A 52 -18.35 15.60 3.66
C ALA A 52 -17.74 16.97 3.31
N PHE A 53 -16.42 17.04 3.09
CA PHE A 53 -15.75 18.27 2.68
C PHE A 53 -16.16 18.73 1.27
N GLU A 54 -16.35 17.80 0.33
CA GLU A 54 -16.88 18.12 -0.99
C GLU A 54 -18.28 18.72 -0.92
N SER A 55 -19.17 18.15 -0.09
CA SER A 55 -20.53 18.68 0.10
C SER A 55 -20.55 20.07 0.72
N SER A 56 -19.51 20.43 1.47
CA SER A 56 -19.36 21.77 2.05
C SER A 56 -18.82 22.82 1.06
N GLY A 57 -18.38 22.41 -0.13
CA GLY A 57 -17.76 23.31 -1.12
C GLY A 57 -16.32 23.73 -0.80
N LEU A 58 -15.73 23.21 0.29
CA LEU A 58 -14.35 23.51 0.69
C LEU A 58 -13.30 22.65 -0.02
N LEU A 59 -13.72 21.53 -0.62
CA LEU A 59 -12.85 20.59 -1.33
C LEU A 59 -13.44 20.27 -2.70
N THR A 60 -12.60 20.29 -3.72
CA THR A 60 -12.92 19.76 -5.05
C THR A 60 -11.94 18.66 -5.38
N THR A 61 -12.41 17.43 -5.57
CA THR A 61 -11.57 16.33 -6.04
C THR A 61 -11.62 16.23 -7.56
N LEU A 62 -10.45 16.13 -8.18
CA LEU A 62 -10.31 15.82 -9.61
C LEU A 62 -9.69 14.43 -9.75
N THR A 63 -10.49 13.47 -10.21
CA THR A 63 -10.04 12.10 -10.50
C THR A 63 -9.60 11.95 -11.96
N GLY A 64 -8.87 10.88 -12.27
CA GLY A 64 -8.30 10.69 -13.61
C GLY A 64 -7.28 11.78 -13.96
N CYS A 65 -6.66 12.39 -12.95
CA CYS A 65 -5.71 13.49 -13.12
C CYS A 65 -4.33 13.07 -12.60
N ARG A 66 -3.28 13.26 -13.41
CA ARG A 66 -1.89 12.99 -13.04
C ARG A 66 -1.06 14.26 -13.07
N ALA A 67 -0.46 14.62 -11.93
CA ALA A 67 0.48 15.75 -11.87
C ALA A 67 1.77 15.42 -12.65
N MET A 68 2.12 16.28 -13.60
CA MET A 68 3.27 16.10 -14.50
C MET A 68 4.44 17.02 -14.17
N GLY A 69 4.16 18.20 -13.60
CA GLY A 69 5.17 19.19 -13.24
C GLY A 69 4.67 20.22 -12.23
N LEU A 70 5.56 20.77 -11.42
CA LEU A 70 5.28 21.93 -10.57
C LEU A 70 5.63 23.20 -11.33
N LEU A 71 4.73 24.18 -11.29
CA LEU A 71 5.00 25.50 -11.86
C LEU A 71 5.82 26.32 -10.88
N THR A 72 6.91 26.89 -11.35
CA THR A 72 7.78 27.74 -10.53
C THR A 72 7.92 29.12 -11.16
N GLN A 73 7.94 30.15 -10.32
CA GLN A 73 8.15 31.54 -10.69
C GLN A 73 8.92 32.22 -9.54
N ASP A 74 10.05 32.85 -9.85
CA ASP A 74 10.92 33.52 -8.88
C ASP A 74 11.27 32.64 -7.66
N GLY A 75 11.58 31.36 -7.92
CA GLY A 75 11.91 30.37 -6.89
C GLY A 75 10.71 29.87 -6.07
N CYS A 76 9.50 30.34 -6.33
CA CYS A 76 8.28 29.95 -5.63
C CYS A 76 7.43 28.99 -6.47
N VAL A 77 6.82 27.98 -5.84
CA VAL A 77 5.82 27.13 -6.51
C VAL A 77 4.50 27.89 -6.60
N VAL A 78 3.98 28.05 -7.82
CA VAL A 78 2.77 28.85 -8.12
C VAL A 78 1.64 28.02 -8.72
N GLY A 79 1.80 26.69 -8.77
CA GLY A 79 0.80 25.79 -9.32
C GLY A 79 1.36 24.45 -9.77
N VAL A 80 0.53 23.73 -10.52
CA VAL A 80 0.82 22.38 -11.04
C VAL A 80 0.31 22.26 -12.47
N ASN A 81 1.09 21.58 -13.31
CA ASN A 81 0.65 21.06 -14.59
C ASN A 81 0.26 19.60 -14.39
N PHE A 82 -0.91 19.24 -14.89
CA PHE A 82 -1.43 17.88 -14.79
C PHE A 82 -2.10 17.46 -16.10
N THR A 83 -2.14 16.16 -16.34
CA THR A 83 -2.96 15.58 -17.40
C THR A 83 -4.27 15.09 -16.83
N ARG A 84 -5.36 15.22 -17.57
CA ARG A 84 -6.66 14.61 -17.25
C ARG A 84 -7.02 13.60 -18.32
N ASP A 85 -7.43 12.42 -17.90
CA ASP A 85 -7.94 11.39 -18.80
C ASP A 85 -9.25 11.91 -19.43
N GLY A 86 -9.28 11.98 -20.76
CA GLY A 86 -10.43 12.35 -21.57
C GLY A 86 -10.75 11.28 -22.62
N ASP A 87 -11.93 11.37 -23.23
CA ASP A 87 -12.41 10.39 -24.21
C ASP A 87 -11.52 10.29 -25.46
N GLU A 88 -10.90 11.41 -25.85
CA GLU A 88 -9.98 11.50 -27.01
C GLU A 88 -8.50 11.42 -26.64
N GLY A 89 -8.18 11.16 -25.37
CA GLY A 89 -6.82 11.08 -24.85
C GLY A 89 -6.57 11.98 -23.64
N ALA A 90 -5.34 11.97 -23.14
CA ALA A 90 -4.96 12.75 -21.96
C ALA A 90 -4.79 14.24 -22.31
N GLU A 91 -5.64 15.09 -21.75
CA GLU A 91 -5.61 16.54 -21.93
C GLU A 91 -4.66 17.20 -20.93
N GLN A 92 -3.87 18.18 -21.38
CA GLN A 92 -3.00 18.94 -20.48
C GLN A 92 -3.73 20.14 -19.88
N HIS A 93 -3.58 20.30 -18.57
CA HIS A 93 -4.16 21.40 -17.82
C HIS A 93 -3.12 22.02 -16.88
N THR A 94 -3.39 23.28 -16.52
CA THR A 94 -2.63 24.04 -15.54
C THR A 94 -3.55 24.54 -14.46
N LEU A 95 -3.16 24.34 -13.20
CA LEU A 95 -3.84 24.92 -12.05
C LEU A 95 -2.87 25.79 -11.25
N ARG A 96 -3.18 27.08 -11.13
CA ARG A 96 -2.42 27.99 -10.27
C ARG A 96 -2.91 27.90 -8.84
N ALA A 97 -1.97 27.90 -7.90
CA ALA A 97 -2.25 27.87 -6.47
C ALA A 97 -1.19 28.66 -5.71
N LYS A 98 -1.59 29.32 -4.61
CA LYS A 98 -0.64 30.01 -3.71
C LYS A 98 0.24 29.03 -2.94
N HIS A 99 -0.29 27.85 -2.63
CA HIS A 99 0.38 26.79 -1.91
C HIS A 99 0.08 25.46 -2.58
N THR A 100 1.06 24.56 -2.59
CA THR A 100 0.92 23.22 -3.17
C THR A 100 1.49 22.21 -2.18
N VAL A 101 0.70 21.17 -1.89
CA VAL A 101 1.07 20.10 -0.96
C VAL A 101 1.21 18.80 -1.75
N LEU A 102 2.37 18.15 -1.63
CA LEU A 102 2.60 16.83 -2.21
C LEU A 102 2.20 15.76 -1.19
N ALA A 103 1.08 15.09 -1.45
CA ALA A 103 0.56 13.99 -0.63
C ALA A 103 0.50 12.67 -1.44
N THR A 104 1.56 12.38 -2.20
CA THR A 104 1.57 11.41 -3.30
C THR A 104 1.94 9.97 -2.91
N GLY A 105 2.17 9.70 -1.62
CA GLY A 105 2.67 8.39 -1.16
C GLY A 105 4.16 8.15 -1.47
N GLY A 106 4.56 6.88 -1.46
CA GLY A 106 5.95 6.44 -1.57
C GLY A 106 6.33 5.81 -2.92
N PHE A 107 7.48 5.13 -2.97
CA PHE A 107 8.09 4.58 -4.19
C PHE A 107 8.39 3.06 -4.14
N ALA A 108 7.82 2.32 -3.18
CA ALA A 108 8.11 0.90 -2.98
C ALA A 108 7.71 0.00 -4.17
N SER A 109 6.74 0.42 -4.98
CA SER A 109 6.31 -0.28 -6.20
C SER A 109 6.94 0.30 -7.47
N ASP A 110 7.91 1.21 -7.34
CA ASP A 110 8.51 1.88 -8.49
C ASP A 110 9.41 0.93 -9.28
N ARG A 111 8.98 0.56 -10.48
CA ARG A 111 9.74 -0.27 -11.44
C ARG A 111 9.96 0.45 -12.77
N SER A 112 9.76 1.77 -12.80
CA SER A 112 9.95 2.56 -14.02
C SER A 112 11.44 2.70 -14.40
N PRO A 113 11.78 3.14 -15.63
CA PRO A 113 13.15 3.44 -16.01
C PRO A 113 13.85 4.48 -15.12
N SER A 114 13.07 5.39 -14.51
CA SER A 114 13.51 6.40 -13.55
C SER A 114 13.24 5.97 -12.11
N SER A 115 13.30 4.66 -11.82
CA SER A 115 12.88 4.12 -10.54
C SER A 115 13.72 4.63 -9.38
N LEU A 116 13.07 5.24 -8.39
CA LEU A 116 13.69 5.62 -7.12
C LEU A 116 14.11 4.37 -6.33
N LEU A 117 13.32 3.29 -6.40
CA LEU A 117 13.69 2.05 -5.74
C LEU A 117 14.96 1.45 -6.36
N ALA A 118 15.06 1.42 -7.69
CA ALA A 118 16.25 0.93 -8.37
C ALA A 118 17.48 1.78 -8.06
N ARG A 119 17.30 3.10 -7.94
CA ARG A 119 18.38 4.03 -7.61
C ARG A 119 18.91 3.87 -6.19
N HIS A 120 18.03 3.66 -5.21
CA HIS A 120 18.40 3.71 -3.79
C HIS A 120 18.52 2.32 -3.13
N ARG A 121 17.75 1.33 -3.58
CA ARG A 121 17.70 -0.04 -3.04
C ARG A 121 17.49 -1.08 -4.16
N PRO A 122 18.46 -1.23 -5.09
CA PRO A 122 18.34 -2.17 -6.20
C PRO A 122 18.21 -3.63 -5.72
N ASP A 123 18.72 -3.95 -4.54
CA ASP A 123 18.60 -5.26 -3.89
C ASP A 123 17.14 -5.66 -3.61
N LEU A 124 16.22 -4.69 -3.48
CA LEU A 124 14.81 -4.94 -3.22
C LEU A 124 13.94 -5.08 -4.47
N LEU A 125 14.49 -4.87 -5.68
CA LEU A 125 13.71 -4.91 -6.92
C LEU A 125 13.07 -6.27 -7.20
N SER A 126 13.72 -7.35 -6.76
CA SER A 126 13.24 -8.72 -6.90
C SER A 126 12.12 -9.08 -5.93
N LEU A 127 11.92 -8.27 -4.88
CA LEU A 127 10.86 -8.50 -3.90
C LEU A 127 9.52 -7.98 -4.41
N ALA A 128 8.47 -8.68 -3.99
CA ALA A 128 7.11 -8.23 -4.18
C ALA A 128 6.77 -7.06 -3.23
N SER A 129 5.92 -6.15 -3.69
CA SER A 129 5.41 -5.02 -2.91
C SER A 129 4.08 -5.35 -2.24
N SER A 130 3.81 -4.75 -1.08
CA SER A 130 2.47 -4.72 -0.50
C SER A 130 1.64 -3.52 -0.96
N ASN A 131 2.25 -2.61 -1.70
CA ASN A 131 1.59 -1.44 -2.28
C ASN A 131 1.16 -1.75 -3.71
N GLY A 132 0.10 -1.10 -4.19
CA GLY A 132 -0.29 -1.19 -5.59
C GLY A 132 0.66 -0.44 -6.51
N ASP A 133 0.40 -0.56 -7.81
CA ASP A 133 1.26 -0.04 -8.89
C ASP A 133 1.34 1.49 -8.94
N TRP A 134 0.52 2.18 -8.14
CA TRP A 134 0.52 3.64 -7.99
C TRP A 134 1.65 4.18 -7.10
N ALA A 135 2.30 3.35 -6.28
CA ALA A 135 3.35 3.78 -5.35
C ALA A 135 4.72 3.91 -6.05
N THR A 136 4.81 4.84 -7.00
CA THR A 136 5.97 5.06 -7.90
C THR A 136 6.81 6.29 -7.55
N GLY A 137 6.50 6.97 -6.45
CA GLY A 137 7.27 8.13 -5.98
C GLY A 137 7.13 9.39 -6.83
N ASP A 138 6.01 9.55 -7.55
CA ASP A 138 5.82 10.65 -8.52
C ASP A 138 6.01 12.03 -7.89
N GLY A 139 5.51 12.27 -6.68
CA GLY A 139 5.70 13.55 -5.99
C GLY A 139 7.14 13.80 -5.56
N VAL A 140 7.87 12.77 -5.12
CA VAL A 140 9.31 12.90 -4.83
C VAL A 140 10.07 13.31 -6.09
N LYS A 141 9.79 12.64 -7.22
CA LYS A 141 10.37 12.99 -8.54
C LYS A 141 9.97 14.39 -9.01
N LEU A 142 8.78 14.88 -8.67
CA LEU A 142 8.35 16.26 -8.95
C LEU A 142 9.15 17.27 -8.13
N GLY A 143 9.37 16.99 -6.84
CA GLY A 143 10.20 17.81 -5.96
C GLY A 143 11.66 17.86 -6.41
N GLU A 144 12.28 16.71 -6.68
CA GLU A 144 13.68 16.65 -7.15
C GLU A 144 13.88 17.46 -8.44
N ARG A 145 12.91 17.45 -9.35
CA ARG A 145 12.96 18.22 -10.61
C ARG A 145 13.01 19.73 -10.42
N ILE A 146 12.50 20.25 -9.30
CA ILE A 146 12.58 21.68 -8.96
C ILE A 146 13.67 21.98 -7.92
N GLY A 147 14.56 21.03 -7.65
CA GLY A 147 15.69 21.19 -6.73
C GLY A 147 15.37 20.92 -5.26
N ALA A 148 14.23 20.27 -4.94
CA ALA A 148 13.97 19.86 -3.56
C ALA A 148 14.95 18.75 -3.13
N ALA A 149 15.49 18.88 -1.92
CA ALA A 149 16.33 17.84 -1.32
C ALA A 149 15.47 16.66 -0.81
N THR A 150 16.05 15.47 -0.86
CA THR A 150 15.48 14.24 -0.29
C THR A 150 16.34 13.75 0.88
N VAL A 151 15.74 13.00 1.80
CA VAL A 151 16.40 12.49 3.01
C VAL A 151 15.99 11.03 3.20
N ASP A 152 16.94 10.20 3.64
CA ASP A 152 16.74 8.78 3.99
C ASP A 152 16.10 7.92 2.87
N MET A 153 16.40 8.21 1.60
CA MET A 153 15.83 7.49 0.45
C MET A 153 16.25 6.01 0.39
N GLU A 154 17.33 5.64 1.06
CA GLU A 154 17.78 4.25 1.22
C GLU A 154 16.95 3.44 2.24
N ARG A 155 16.17 4.12 3.10
CA ARG A 155 15.39 3.50 4.17
C ARG A 155 14.05 2.97 3.70
N VAL A 156 14.11 1.88 2.96
CA VAL A 156 12.93 1.13 2.50
C VAL A 156 12.64 -0.03 3.45
N GLN A 157 11.44 -0.04 4.05
CA GLN A 157 10.98 -1.10 4.95
C GLN A 157 10.42 -2.27 4.14
N VAL A 158 10.91 -3.48 4.43
CA VAL A 158 10.37 -4.74 3.91
C VAL A 158 9.51 -5.38 5.00
N HIS A 159 8.26 -5.73 4.67
CA HIS A 159 7.42 -6.50 5.56
C HIS A 159 7.71 -8.00 5.38
N PRO A 160 8.03 -8.76 6.45
CA PRO A 160 8.53 -10.14 6.32
C PRO A 160 7.46 -11.14 5.88
N THR A 161 6.18 -10.82 6.07
CA THR A 161 5.07 -11.75 5.80
C THR A 161 4.03 -11.14 4.86
N GLY A 162 3.72 -11.87 3.79
CA GLY A 162 2.65 -11.56 2.82
C GLY A 162 1.90 -12.83 2.43
N PHE A 163 0.62 -12.70 2.13
CA PHE A 163 -0.17 -13.80 1.59
C PHE A 163 0.15 -14.02 0.12
N VAL A 164 0.46 -15.26 -0.23
CA VAL A 164 0.72 -15.69 -1.60
C VAL A 164 -0.55 -16.38 -2.12
N ASP A 165 -1.08 -15.87 -3.23
CA ASP A 165 -2.14 -16.56 -3.97
C ASP A 165 -1.55 -17.78 -4.69
N PRO A 166 -2.01 -19.02 -4.42
CA PRO A 166 -1.56 -20.21 -5.12
C PRO A 166 -1.76 -20.14 -6.64
N ALA A 167 -2.77 -19.40 -7.12
CA ALA A 167 -3.02 -19.21 -8.54
C ALA A 167 -2.06 -18.20 -9.19
N SER A 168 -1.40 -17.35 -8.40
CA SER A 168 -0.43 -16.36 -8.89
C SER A 168 0.74 -16.15 -7.93
N PRO A 169 1.59 -17.17 -7.72
CA PRO A 169 2.67 -17.10 -6.73
C PRO A 169 3.73 -16.05 -7.06
N ALA A 170 3.92 -15.74 -8.35
CA ALA A 170 4.89 -14.77 -8.83
C ALA A 170 4.34 -13.33 -8.97
N ALA A 171 3.10 -13.05 -8.54
CA ALA A 171 2.55 -11.71 -8.61
C ALA A 171 3.44 -10.69 -7.89
N ALA A 172 3.74 -9.56 -8.56
CA ALA A 172 4.59 -8.48 -8.05
C ALA A 172 3.99 -7.78 -6.82
N THR A 173 2.68 -7.89 -6.62
CA THR A 173 1.96 -7.34 -5.47
C THR A 173 1.40 -8.46 -4.61
N LYS A 174 1.61 -8.37 -3.30
CA LYS A 174 1.12 -9.33 -2.29
C LYS A 174 0.27 -8.64 -1.25
N PHE A 175 -0.78 -9.33 -0.77
CA PHE A 175 -1.54 -8.84 0.38
C PHE A 175 -0.70 -8.97 1.64
N LEU A 176 -0.58 -7.88 2.39
CA LEU A 176 0.20 -7.86 3.63
C LEU A 176 -0.43 -8.80 4.67
N CYS A 177 0.35 -9.76 5.16
CA CYS A 177 -0.04 -10.60 6.29
C CYS A 177 0.44 -9.90 7.56
N GLY A 178 -0.47 -9.17 8.21
CA GLY A 178 -0.13 -8.29 9.31
C GLY A 178 0.56 -9.01 10.47
N GLU A 179 1.50 -8.31 11.10
CA GLU A 179 2.23 -8.78 12.29
C GLU A 179 1.30 -9.28 13.41
N LEU A 180 0.10 -8.71 13.53
CA LEU A 180 -0.90 -9.14 14.49
C LEU A 180 -1.18 -10.65 14.43
N VAL A 181 -1.11 -11.27 13.24
CA VAL A 181 -1.34 -12.72 13.07
C VAL A 181 -0.29 -13.52 13.86
N ARG A 182 0.98 -13.13 13.79
CA ARG A 182 2.05 -13.69 14.63
C ARG A 182 1.82 -13.38 16.10
N GLY A 183 1.46 -12.13 16.41
CA GLY A 183 1.21 -11.67 17.79
C GLY A 183 0.08 -12.40 18.52
N VAL A 184 -0.93 -12.91 17.79
CA VAL A 184 -2.05 -13.68 18.39
C VAL A 184 -1.77 -15.18 18.49
N GLY A 185 -0.57 -15.62 18.10
CA GLY A 185 -0.09 -17.00 18.32
C GLY A 185 0.13 -17.83 17.06
N ALA A 186 0.11 -17.24 15.86
CA ALA A 186 0.52 -17.97 14.66
C ALA A 186 2.01 -18.29 14.69
N ILE A 187 2.36 -19.49 14.24
CA ILE A 187 3.75 -19.96 14.11
C ILE A 187 4.18 -19.98 12.65
N LEU A 188 5.46 -19.74 12.39
CA LEU A 188 6.04 -19.82 11.05
C LEU A 188 6.69 -21.19 10.85
N LEU A 189 6.23 -21.90 9.82
CA LEU A 189 6.72 -23.23 9.47
C LEU A 189 7.35 -23.20 8.07
N THR A 190 8.41 -23.99 7.90
CA THR A 190 8.97 -24.35 6.60
C THR A 190 8.04 -25.32 5.85
N PRO A 191 8.27 -25.60 4.56
CA PRO A 191 7.49 -26.58 3.80
C PRO A 191 7.48 -27.99 4.40
N ASP A 192 8.53 -28.37 5.13
CA ASP A 192 8.66 -29.64 5.87
C ASP A 192 7.97 -29.61 7.25
N GLY A 193 7.38 -28.48 7.65
CA GLY A 193 6.61 -28.36 8.89
C GLY A 193 7.44 -28.04 10.14
N THR A 194 8.70 -27.61 9.99
CA THR A 194 9.56 -27.25 11.11
C THR A 194 9.56 -25.75 11.39
N ARG A 195 9.71 -25.36 12.66
CA ARG A 195 9.87 -23.94 13.03
C ARG A 195 11.29 -23.51 12.76
N PHE A 196 11.46 -22.34 12.13
CA PHE A 196 12.78 -21.83 11.76
C PHE A 196 13.16 -20.51 12.42
N VAL A 197 12.21 -19.83 13.09
CA VAL A 197 12.46 -18.51 13.72
C VAL A 197 11.53 -18.30 14.91
N ASN A 198 11.92 -17.40 15.82
CA ASN A 198 11.00 -16.82 16.79
C ASN A 198 10.15 -15.74 16.10
N GLU A 199 8.84 -15.93 16.07
CA GLU A 199 7.89 -15.10 15.33
C GLU A 199 7.77 -13.67 15.87
N MET A 200 8.24 -13.40 17.09
CA MET A 200 8.25 -12.07 17.71
C MET A 200 9.63 -11.39 17.63
N GLN A 201 10.61 -12.03 17.00
CA GLN A 201 11.93 -11.43 16.85
C GLN A 201 11.91 -10.37 15.74
N VAL A 202 12.32 -9.15 16.08
CA VAL A 202 12.56 -8.09 15.10
C VAL A 202 13.93 -8.36 14.44
N PRO A 203 14.02 -8.36 13.09
CA PRO A 203 15.31 -8.44 12.41
C PRO A 203 16.23 -7.29 12.85
N LYS A 204 17.50 -7.61 13.16
CA LYS A 204 18.53 -6.61 13.45
C LYS A 204 19.07 -6.01 12.17
#